data_AF-A0A1G0K574-F1
#
_entry.id   AF-A0A1G0K574-F1
#
_cell.length_a   1.000
_cell.length_b   1.000
_cell.length_c   1.000
_cell.angle_alpha   90.00
_cell.angle_beta   90.00
_cell.angle_gamma   90.00
#
_symmetry.space_group_name_H-M   'P 1'
#
loop_
_entity.id
_entity.type
_entity.pdbx_description
1 polymer ?
#
loop_
_entity_poly.entity_id
_entity_poly.type
_entity_poly.pdbx_seq_one_letter_code
_entity_poly.pdbx_strand_id
1 'polypeptide(L)'
;MKARLRTPTWFQALLLMLLLAPAVPSHADMIPMRDFIRLKNGMSEAEVLYRVGAPDHESLFLDYHHNVLHKVWYYIPAGTASNAWITEITFDHAGVVQSLERNRARH
;
A
#
# COMPACT_ATOMS: atom_id res chain seq x y z
N MET A 1 38.38 33.60 0.02
CA MET A 1 37.44 33.34 1.14
C MET A 1 37.46 31.84 1.44
N LYS A 2 37.96 31.40 2.59
CA LYS A 2 38.02 29.97 2.97
C LYS A 2 36.76 29.63 3.78
N ALA A 3 35.86 28.85 3.21
CA ALA A 3 34.71 28.31 3.94
C ALA A 3 35.20 27.29 4.97
N ARG A 4 34.91 27.53 6.26
CA ARG A 4 35.13 26.53 7.31
C ARG A 4 33.98 25.54 7.28
N LEU A 5 34.26 24.32 6.83
CA LEU A 5 33.35 23.20 6.97
C LEU A 5 33.26 22.83 8.46
N ARG A 6 32.11 23.12 9.07
CA ARG A 6 31.79 22.72 10.45
C ARG A 6 31.56 21.22 10.44
N THR A 7 32.36 20.47 11.19
CA THR A 7 32.19 19.02 11.31
C THR A 7 30.89 18.73 12.07
N PRO A 8 30.00 17.87 11.53
CA PRO A 8 28.78 17.51 12.23
C PRO A 8 29.12 16.76 13.52
N THR A 9 28.39 17.07 14.59
CA THR A 9 28.46 16.28 15.83
C THR A 9 27.89 14.88 15.58
N TRP A 10 28.28 13.89 16.40
CA TRP A 10 27.84 12.50 16.24
C TRP A 10 26.30 12.35 16.21
N PHE A 11 25.57 13.21 16.93
CA PHE A 11 24.10 13.27 16.87
C PHE A 11 23.57 13.76 15.52
N GLN A 12 24.21 14.79 14.94
CA GLN A 12 23.87 15.30 13.61
C GLN A 12 24.21 14.28 12.51
N ALA A 13 25.33 13.58 12.66
CA ALA A 13 25.71 12.49 11.75
C ALA A 13 24.69 11.33 11.81
N LEU A 14 24.24 10.95 13.01
CA LEU A 14 23.19 9.93 13.20
C LEU A 14 21.85 10.36 12.59
N LEU A 15 21.43 11.60 12.81
CA LEU A 15 20.19 12.14 12.25
C LEU A 15 20.24 12.19 10.72
N LEU A 16 21.37 12.63 10.14
CA LEU A 16 21.60 12.61 8.70
C LEU A 16 21.57 11.17 8.14
N MET A 17 22.12 10.19 8.87
CA MET A 17 22.10 8.79 8.46
C MET A 17 20.67 8.21 8.48
N LEU A 18 19.85 8.59 9.46
CA LEU A 18 18.45 8.17 9.54
C LEU A 18 17.59 8.77 8.42
N LEU A 19 17.85 10.03 8.06
CA LEU A 19 17.16 10.73 6.97
C LEU A 19 17.59 10.24 5.58
N LEU A 20 18.81 9.71 5.45
CA LEU A 20 19.31 9.09 4.20
C LEU A 20 18.98 7.60 4.09
N ALA A 21 18.30 7.00 5.07
CA ALA A 21 17.89 5.61 4.98
C ALA A 21 16.96 5.46 3.75
N PRO A 22 17.30 4.61 2.77
CA PRO A 22 16.44 4.40 1.63
C PRO A 22 15.12 3.81 2.12
N ALA A 23 14.01 4.46 1.80
CA ALA A 23 12.70 3.85 1.97
C ALA A 23 12.66 2.61 1.06
N VAL A 24 12.76 1.43 1.67
CA VAL A 24 12.60 0.18 0.93
C VAL A 24 11.11 0.08 0.59
N PRO A 25 10.71 0.11 -0.70
CA PRO A 25 9.31 -0.10 -1.04
C PRO A 25 8.94 -1.51 -0.62
N SER A 26 8.08 -1.64 0.40
CA SER A 26 7.41 -2.90 0.66
C SER A 26 6.35 -3.06 -0.41
N HIS A 27 6.64 -3.81 -1.46
CA HIS A 27 5.57 -4.40 -2.25
C HIS A 27 4.75 -5.28 -1.32
N ALA A 28 3.44 -5.11 -1.34
CA ALA A 28 2.62 -6.09 -0.69
C ALA A 28 2.76 -7.41 -1.46
N ASP A 29 2.65 -8.51 -0.74
CA ASP A 29 2.45 -9.79 -1.38
C ASP A 29 0.96 -10.10 -1.27
N MET A 30 0.55 -11.27 -1.76
CA MET A 30 -0.82 -11.75 -1.59
C MET A 30 -1.28 -11.59 -0.13
N ILE A 31 -2.49 -11.08 0.08
CA ILE A 31 -3.09 -11.04 1.42
C ILE A 31 -3.28 -12.49 1.91
N PRO A 32 -2.70 -12.89 3.06
CA PRO A 32 -2.93 -14.21 3.62
C PRO A 32 -4.41 -14.46 3.88
N MET A 33 -4.90 -15.67 3.64
CA MET A 33 -6.34 -15.98 3.80
C MET A 33 -6.88 -15.58 5.19
N ARG A 34 -6.08 -15.78 6.25
CA ARG A 34 -6.44 -15.40 7.63
C ARG A 34 -6.74 -13.91 7.80
N ASP A 35 -6.08 -13.06 7.02
CA ASP A 35 -6.20 -11.61 7.09
C ASP A 35 -7.31 -11.14 6.14
N PHE A 36 -7.45 -11.79 4.98
CA PHE A 36 -8.57 -11.58 4.06
C PHE A 36 -9.94 -11.81 4.71
N ILE A 37 -10.13 -12.92 5.43
CA ILE A 37 -11.42 -13.21 6.11
C ILE A 37 -11.79 -12.19 7.20
N ARG A 38 -10.84 -11.36 7.63
CA ARG A 38 -11.05 -10.30 8.61
C ARG A 38 -11.46 -8.98 7.97
N LEU A 39 -11.30 -8.84 6.66
CA LEU A 39 -11.78 -7.68 5.91
C LEU A 39 -13.30 -7.78 5.72
N LYS A 40 -13.98 -6.63 5.74
CA LYS A 40 -15.43 -6.54 5.59
C LYS A 40 -15.81 -5.27 4.83
N ASN A 41 -16.95 -5.33 4.15
CA ASN A 41 -17.61 -4.14 3.64
C ASN A 41 -17.90 -3.16 4.79
N GLY A 42 -17.75 -1.86 4.53
CA GLY A 42 -17.90 -0.82 5.54
C GLY A 42 -16.60 -0.41 6.24
N MET A 43 -15.49 -1.11 6.03
CA MET A 43 -14.18 -0.68 6.56
C MET A 43 -13.68 0.58 5.84
N SER A 44 -12.97 1.43 6.56
CA SER A 44 -12.28 2.58 5.94
C SER A 44 -10.96 2.15 5.28
N GLU A 45 -10.47 2.95 4.33
CA GLU A 45 -9.12 2.80 3.77
C GLU A 45 -8.04 2.64 4.85
N ALA A 46 -8.09 3.46 5.90
CA ALA A 46 -7.14 3.41 7.00
C ALA A 46 -7.22 2.09 7.80
N GLU A 47 -8.42 1.56 7.99
CA GLU A 47 -8.61 0.28 8.67
C GLU A 47 -8.06 -0.89 7.83
N VAL A 48 -8.29 -0.88 6.51
CA VAL A 48 -7.71 -1.87 5.60
C VAL A 48 -6.18 -1.77 5.63
N LEU A 49 -5.64 -0.56 5.49
CA LEU A 49 -4.20 -0.30 5.51
C LEU A 49 -3.56 -0.81 6.82
N TYR A 50 -4.21 -0.57 7.97
CA TYR A 50 -3.74 -1.04 9.27
C TYR A 50 -3.70 -2.58 9.37
N ARG A 51 -4.63 -3.28 8.70
CA ARG A 51 -4.76 -4.74 8.79
C ARG A 51 -3.85 -5.48 7.81
N VAL A 52 -3.76 -5.02 6.57
CA VAL A 52 -3.11 -5.75 5.48
C VAL A 52 -1.97 -4.99 4.80
N GLY A 53 -1.75 -3.73 5.17
CA GLY A 53 -0.71 -2.89 4.57
C GLY A 53 -1.12 -2.21 3.28
N ALA A 54 -0.17 -1.47 2.69
CA ALA A 54 -0.36 -0.77 1.43
C ALA A 54 -0.60 -1.75 0.27
N PRO A 55 -1.39 -1.39 -0.75
CA PRO A 55 -1.57 -2.23 -1.92
C PRO A 55 -0.34 -2.19 -2.84
N ASP A 56 -0.25 -3.15 -3.75
CA ASP A 56 0.74 -3.17 -4.82
C ASP A 56 0.43 -2.17 -5.92
N HIS A 57 -0.86 -2.03 -6.21
CA HIS A 57 -1.36 -1.12 -7.21
C HIS A 57 -2.68 -0.49 -6.77
N GLU A 58 -2.88 0.77 -7.15
CA GLU A 58 -4.10 1.52 -6.95
C GLU A 58 -4.60 2.01 -8.31
N SER A 59 -5.89 1.81 -8.57
CA SER A 59 -6.61 2.42 -9.69
C SER A 59 -7.68 3.38 -9.17
N LEU A 60 -7.72 4.57 -9.77
CA LEU A 60 -8.72 5.60 -9.48
C LEU A 60 -9.69 5.73 -10.65
N PHE A 61 -10.97 5.63 -10.36
CA PHE A 61 -12.03 5.85 -11.34
C PHE A 61 -12.63 7.22 -11.11
N LEU A 62 -12.49 8.09 -12.10
CA LEU A 62 -12.89 9.49 -12.03
C LEU A 62 -14.07 9.78 -12.95
N ASP A 63 -14.87 10.78 -12.61
CA ASP A 63 -15.85 11.35 -13.53
C ASP A 63 -15.21 12.38 -14.49
N TYR A 64 -16.03 12.99 -15.35
CA TYR A 64 -15.59 14.04 -16.27
C TYR A 64 -15.01 15.30 -15.57
N HIS A 65 -15.40 15.52 -14.32
CA HIS A 65 -14.96 16.64 -13.50
C HIS A 65 -13.79 16.28 -12.56
N HIS A 66 -13.19 15.10 -12.74
CA HIS A 66 -12.10 14.56 -11.91
C HIS A 66 -12.49 14.28 -10.45
N ASN A 67 -13.78 14.09 -10.16
CA ASN A 67 -14.23 13.59 -8.87
C ASN A 67 -13.96 12.08 -8.81
N VAL A 68 -13.45 11.60 -7.68
CA VAL A 68 -13.24 10.17 -7.44
C VAL A 68 -14.60 9.50 -7.26
N LEU A 69 -14.96 8.61 -8.19
CA LEU A 69 -16.17 7.79 -8.11
C LEU A 69 -15.94 6.59 -7.19
N HIS A 70 -14.84 5.88 -7.43
CA HIS A 70 -14.39 4.76 -6.61
C HIS A 70 -12.89 4.52 -6.85
N LYS A 71 -12.30 3.75 -5.94
CA LYS A 71 -10.89 3.39 -5.94
C LYS A 71 -10.78 1.87 -5.80
N VAL A 72 -9.82 1.26 -6.48
CA VAL A 72 -9.54 -0.17 -6.36
C VAL A 72 -8.09 -0.39 -5.94
N TRP A 73 -7.91 -1.15 -4.88
CA TRP A 73 -6.61 -1.62 -4.40
C TRP A 73 -6.38 -3.06 -4.80
N TYR A 74 -5.19 -3.34 -5.33
CA TYR A 74 -4.78 -4.65 -5.79
C TYR A 74 -3.63 -5.17 -4.92
N TYR A 75 -3.76 -6.42 -4.49
CA TYR A 75 -2.72 -7.18 -3.82
C TYR A 75 -2.36 -8.38 -4.68
N ILE A 76 -1.15 -8.36 -5.24
CA ILE A 76 -0.72 -9.24 -6.32
C ILE A 76 0.39 -10.15 -5.79
N PRO A 77 0.25 -11.48 -5.90
CA PRO A 77 1.28 -12.41 -5.46
C PRO A 77 2.57 -12.22 -6.27
N ALA A 78 3.69 -12.05 -5.58
CA ALA A 78 4.99 -11.78 -6.23
C ALA A 78 5.60 -13.02 -6.95
N GLY A 79 4.99 -14.20 -6.84
CA GLY A 79 5.53 -15.46 -7.36
C GLY A 79 4.50 -16.39 -7.98
N THR A 80 4.97 -17.46 -8.62
CA THR A 80 4.17 -18.41 -9.40
C THR A 80 3.59 -19.57 -8.58
N ALA A 81 3.29 -19.32 -7.31
CA ALA A 81 2.79 -20.37 -6.43
C ALA A 81 1.44 -20.89 -6.95
N SER A 82 1.25 -22.21 -6.97
CA SER A 82 -0.02 -22.86 -7.38
C SER A 82 -1.24 -22.45 -6.55
N ASN A 83 -1.02 -21.78 -5.41
CA ASN A 83 -2.03 -21.22 -4.52
C ASN A 83 -1.96 -19.69 -4.42
N ALA A 84 -1.47 -19.03 -5.46
CA ALA A 84 -1.45 -17.58 -5.58
C ALA A 84 -2.87 -17.01 -5.80
N TRP A 85 -3.21 -15.95 -5.07
CA TRP A 85 -4.50 -15.27 -5.16
C TRP A 85 -4.28 -13.77 -5.31
N ILE A 86 -4.97 -13.16 -6.26
CA ILE A 86 -5.08 -11.72 -6.41
C ILE A 86 -6.27 -11.28 -5.55
N THR A 87 -6.07 -10.25 -4.73
CA THR A 87 -7.16 -9.64 -3.95
C THR A 87 -7.43 -8.23 -4.47
N GLU A 88 -8.70 -7.94 -4.72
CA GLU A 88 -9.17 -6.62 -5.16
C GLU A 88 -10.11 -6.07 -4.09
N ILE A 89 -9.85 -4.83 -3.65
CA ILE A 89 -10.66 -4.13 -2.66
C ILE A 89 -11.17 -2.86 -3.33
N THR A 90 -12.49 -2.76 -3.48
CA THR A 90 -13.13 -1.57 -4.05
C THR A 90 -13.62 -0.69 -2.92
N PHE A 91 -13.21 0.58 -2.95
CA PHE A 91 -13.67 1.63 -2.06
C PHE A 91 -14.60 2.56 -2.81
N ASP A 92 -15.67 3.01 -2.16
CA ASP A 92 -16.49 4.10 -2.68
C ASP A 92 -15.75 5.45 -2.62
N HIS A 93 -16.39 6.50 -3.14
CA HIS A 93 -15.91 7.88 -3.09
C HIS A 93 -15.59 8.41 -1.66
N ALA A 94 -16.12 7.78 -0.61
CA ALA A 94 -15.86 8.16 0.78
C ALA A 94 -14.71 7.35 1.41
N GLY A 95 -14.06 6.47 0.65
CA GLY A 95 -12.98 5.62 1.13
C GLY A 95 -13.47 4.46 1.99
N VAL A 96 -14.70 3.98 1.75
CA VAL A 96 -15.31 2.86 2.46
C VAL A 96 -15.37 1.63 1.56
N VAL A 97 -14.96 0.47 2.07
CA VAL A 97 -14.99 -0.81 1.34
C VAL A 97 -16.41 -1.13 0.90
N GLN A 98 -16.61 -1.17 -0.40
CA GLN A 98 -17.85 -1.54 -1.06
C GLN A 98 -17.84 -3.01 -1.51
N SER A 99 -16.70 -3.51 -2.00
CA SER A 99 -16.55 -4.90 -2.42
C SER A 99 -15.16 -5.46 -2.09
N LEU A 100 -15.13 -6.78 -1.87
CA LEU A 100 -13.94 -7.57 -1.61
C LEU A 100 -13.98 -8.77 -2.55
N GLU A 101 -13.05 -8.80 -3.51
CA GLU A 101 -12.94 -9.89 -4.45
C GLU A 101 -11.59 -10.60 -4.30
N ARG A 102 -11.59 -11.91 -4.52
CA ARG A 102 -10.38 -12.72 -4.47
C ARG A 102 -10.41 -13.74 -5.59
N ASN A 103 -9.48 -13.58 -6.53
CA ASN A 103 -9.40 -14.38 -7.74
C ASN A 103 -8.12 -15.21 -7.71
N ARG A 104 -8.22 -16.49 -8.10
CA ARG A 104 -7.03 -17.34 -8.20
C ARG A 104 -6.18 -16.83 -9.36
N ALA A 105 -4.90 -16.56 -9.10
CA ALA A 105 -3.97 -16.22 -10.18
C ALA A 105 -3.85 -17.43 -11.10
N ARG A 106 -4.35 -17.31 -12.33
CA ARG A 106 -4.10 -18.32 -13.38
C ARG A 106 -2.84 -17.90 -14.12
N HIS A 107 -1.86 -18.79 -14.15
CA HIS A 107 -0.76 -18.75 -15.11
C HIS A 107 -1.20 -19.36 -16.43
#